data_AF-A0A952SUF8-F1
#
_entry.id   AF-A0A952SUF8-F1
#
_cell.length_a   1.000
_cell.length_b   1.000
_cell.length_c   1.000
_cell.angle_alpha   90.00
_cell.angle_beta   90.00
_cell.angle_gamma   90.00
#
_symmetry.space_group_name_H-M   'P 1'
#
loop_
_entity.id
_entity.type
_entity.pdbx_description
1 polymer ?
#
loop_
_entity_poly.entity_id
_entity_poly.type
_entity_poly.pdbx_seq_one_letter_code
_entity_poly.pdbx_strand_id
1 'polypeptide(L)'
;MSRHFDMNGMLSLPKMIEIDPVEACNLRCRMCHVSFMPSEKHPIFDIDLVSKLKALKGAFASIGSGFEPMLYRDFDRLMGELANLGVRMQLITNGTLLNKSKLQRLLECDLEIINFSFDGIRKETFEHIRRGAEYADTLRNILDAREAFVGKQTAFLINTTTMRSNLDESVEILDFWDRHDFDVVRFLPMVVRYPDEELIRESLYPVREDMKRVFDGAAVHLIENNLKTVMLLPYQYASQVRERFPENYSGLYVYSNNLAKRKILSLRERFQLGEHPLMRFYDCRAAFSTATILANGDIQLCYKYSIGNLHKDSFEDIWFGEEANRVRQLIIGDPADCASCDCFRFGIAFHNLDANRIENYFVGELGAYAKDVDFHTGLIHAEVTPRAPRLVLSEGRYNIVAYGDKYFGVPHGLGPLEVDKTDFLTNPNVIVEGTFASALARIRKMTSDTALDCEKRLPKAPQLVQSEGDYNIVVYGDKYFAIPQSFGHLEVDKTDLLTNPNVIVEGTFASALARIRKMTGDTALDYERKLPKAPQLVLSEGDYNIVAYGDRHFGIPHRLGPLEVDKADLSSVSDVVIESELEAVLARIRKLGRLREISG
;
A
#
# COMPACT_ATOMS: atom_id res chain seq x y z
N MET A 1 1.84 19.56 -24.60
CA MET A 1 1.18 20.54 -23.71
C MET A 1 0.04 19.84 -22.97
N SER A 2 0.38 19.01 -21.99
CA SER A 2 -0.57 18.40 -21.05
C SER A 2 -0.73 19.35 -19.87
N ARG A 3 -1.99 19.67 -19.56
CA ARG A 3 -2.37 20.73 -18.62
C ARG A 3 -1.82 20.40 -17.24
N HIS A 4 -0.91 21.24 -16.76
CA HIS A 4 -0.57 21.32 -15.35
C HIS A 4 -1.88 21.59 -14.59
N PHE A 5 -2.29 20.65 -13.76
CA PHE A 5 -3.28 20.92 -12.72
C PHE A 5 -2.56 21.79 -11.67
N ASP A 6 -2.47 23.10 -11.93
CA ASP A 6 -2.05 24.06 -10.91
C ASP A 6 -3.20 24.21 -9.93
N MET A 7 -3.06 23.68 -8.73
CA MET A 7 -3.99 23.92 -7.63
C MET A 7 -3.84 25.36 -7.12
N ASN A 8 -4.02 26.37 -7.98
CA ASN A 8 -4.09 27.80 -7.64
C ASN A 8 -3.07 28.25 -6.55
N GLY A 9 -1.81 27.78 -6.59
CA GLY A 9 -0.81 28.13 -5.57
C GLY A 9 -1.13 27.66 -4.12
N MET A 10 -2.02 26.68 -3.95
CA MET A 10 -2.47 26.15 -2.64
C MET A 10 -1.63 24.95 -2.15
N LEU A 11 -0.74 24.40 -2.97
CA LEU A 11 0.12 23.26 -2.61
C LEU A 11 1.56 23.75 -2.36
N SER A 12 2.07 23.51 -1.15
CA SER A 12 3.47 23.73 -0.80
C SER A 12 4.24 22.41 -0.74
N LEU A 13 5.56 22.48 -0.58
CA LEU A 13 6.34 21.35 -0.09
C LEU A 13 5.81 20.89 1.27
N PRO A 14 5.99 19.60 1.61
CA PRO A 14 5.53 19.08 2.89
C PRO A 14 6.32 19.73 4.03
N LYS A 15 5.60 20.00 5.12
CA LYS A 15 6.14 20.62 6.34
C LYS A 15 6.75 19.58 7.27
N MET A 16 6.42 18.31 7.09
CA MET A 16 6.98 17.19 7.84
C MET A 16 7.28 16.03 6.91
N ILE A 17 8.37 15.33 7.16
CA ILE A 17 8.68 14.06 6.54
C ILE A 17 8.90 12.99 7.60
N GLU A 18 8.57 11.76 7.25
CA GLU A 18 8.86 10.58 8.07
C GLU A 18 9.86 9.70 7.34
N ILE A 19 10.88 9.22 8.06
CA ILE A 19 11.92 8.36 7.51
C ILE A 19 12.11 7.18 8.45
N ASP A 20 11.85 5.97 7.95
CA ASP A 20 12.23 4.73 8.58
C ASP A 20 13.35 4.09 7.74
N PRO A 21 14.63 4.31 8.10
CA PRO A 21 15.76 4.00 7.22
C PRO A 21 16.03 2.49 7.07
N VAL A 22 15.38 1.68 7.91
CA VAL A 22 15.41 0.22 7.85
C VAL A 22 14.08 -0.29 8.40
N GLU A 23 13.49 -1.29 7.75
CA GLU A 23 12.29 -1.97 8.25
C GLU A 23 12.66 -3.11 9.21
N ALA A 24 13.45 -2.82 10.24
CA ALA A 24 13.91 -3.81 11.21
C ALA A 24 13.91 -3.28 12.64
N CYS A 25 13.75 -4.19 13.59
CA CYS A 25 13.87 -3.89 15.02
C CYS A 25 14.63 -5.02 15.73
N ASN A 26 15.42 -4.65 16.74
CA ASN A 26 16.14 -5.60 17.59
C ASN A 26 15.25 -6.22 18.67
N LEU A 27 14.02 -5.71 18.83
CA LEU A 27 13.02 -6.20 19.78
C LEU A 27 11.87 -6.93 19.06
N ARG A 28 11.11 -7.72 19.82
CA ARG A 28 9.88 -8.40 19.37
C ARG A 28 8.74 -8.12 20.35
N CYS A 29 8.47 -6.84 20.56
CA CYS A 29 7.49 -6.38 21.54
C CYS A 29 6.11 -7.01 21.26
N ARG A 30 5.39 -7.37 22.32
CA ARG A 30 4.15 -8.18 22.26
C ARG A 30 3.06 -7.55 21.38
N MET A 31 2.92 -6.23 21.45
CA MET A 31 1.94 -5.42 20.72
C MET A 31 2.38 -4.92 19.34
N CYS A 32 3.65 -5.14 18.97
CA CYS A 32 4.25 -4.46 17.83
C CYS A 32 4.01 -5.22 16.52
N HIS A 33 3.68 -4.49 15.45
CA HIS A 33 3.52 -5.05 14.11
C HIS A 33 4.79 -5.76 13.61
N VAL A 34 5.98 -5.26 13.98
CA VAL A 34 7.28 -5.86 13.60
C VAL A 34 7.41 -7.30 14.08
N SER A 35 6.75 -7.66 15.20
CA SER A 35 6.74 -9.03 15.71
C SER A 35 5.96 -10.01 14.83
N PHE A 36 5.06 -9.50 13.99
CA PHE A 36 4.23 -10.26 13.06
C PHE A 36 4.71 -10.11 11.61
N MET A 37 5.79 -9.36 11.38
CA MET A 37 6.37 -9.22 10.05
C MET A 37 7.15 -10.49 9.66
N PRO A 38 7.08 -10.91 8.40
CA PRO A 38 7.85 -12.05 7.91
C PRO A 38 9.36 -11.78 8.00
N SER A 39 10.13 -12.83 8.28
CA SER A 39 11.60 -12.75 8.36
C SER A 39 12.20 -12.73 6.95
N GLU A 40 12.13 -11.59 6.28
CA GLU A 40 12.67 -11.39 4.93
C GLU A 40 13.78 -10.33 4.91
N LYS A 41 14.49 -10.22 3.77
CA LYS A 41 15.41 -9.10 3.57
C LYS A 41 14.60 -7.83 3.34
N HIS A 42 14.57 -7.00 4.36
CA HIS A 42 13.94 -5.69 4.30
C HIS A 42 14.79 -4.69 3.50
N PRO A 43 14.14 -3.76 2.78
CA PRO A 43 14.86 -2.68 2.13
C PRO A 43 15.63 -1.84 3.15
N ILE A 44 16.77 -1.32 2.70
CA ILE A 44 17.67 -0.48 3.47
C ILE A 44 17.78 0.84 2.73
N PHE A 45 17.58 1.95 3.45
CA PHE A 45 17.64 3.28 2.89
C PHE A 45 19.01 3.56 2.27
N ASP A 46 19.00 4.03 1.02
CA ASP A 46 20.19 4.53 0.37
C ASP A 46 20.47 5.96 0.88
N ILE A 47 21.53 6.08 1.66
CA ILE A 47 21.95 7.34 2.29
C ILE A 47 22.17 8.45 1.26
N ASP A 48 22.58 8.13 0.04
CA ASP A 48 22.86 9.15 -0.98
C ASP A 48 21.58 9.86 -1.45
N LEU A 49 20.40 9.30 -1.18
CA LEU A 49 19.10 9.92 -1.44
C LEU A 49 18.83 11.14 -0.56
N VAL A 50 19.49 11.32 0.59
CA VAL A 50 19.34 12.54 1.41
C VAL A 50 19.70 13.78 0.61
N SER A 51 20.64 13.67 -0.33
CA SER A 51 21.03 14.77 -1.22
C SER A 51 19.89 15.28 -2.12
N LYS A 52 18.85 14.47 -2.34
CA LYS A 52 17.64 14.81 -3.10
C LYS A 52 16.57 15.52 -2.26
N LEU A 53 16.79 15.68 -0.95
CA LEU A 53 15.83 16.28 -0.03
C LEU A 53 16.09 17.78 0.23
N LYS A 54 17.00 18.41 -0.51
CA LYS A 54 17.46 19.80 -0.26
C LYS A 54 16.33 20.84 -0.20
N ALA A 55 15.28 20.65 -0.98
CA ALA A 55 14.12 21.53 -0.96
C ALA A 55 13.34 21.51 0.36
N LEU A 56 13.53 20.49 1.20
CA LEU A 56 12.86 20.30 2.48
C LEU A 56 13.57 21.01 3.64
N LYS A 57 14.52 21.90 3.38
CA LYS A 57 15.14 22.74 4.40
C LYS A 57 14.07 23.43 5.26
N GLY A 58 14.19 23.30 6.58
CA GLY A 58 13.23 23.84 7.56
C GLY A 58 11.99 22.97 7.81
N ALA A 59 11.77 21.91 7.03
CA ALA A 59 10.76 20.90 7.34
C ALA A 59 11.14 20.11 8.60
N PHE A 60 10.16 19.41 9.17
CA PHE A 60 10.33 18.57 10.34
C PHE A 60 10.53 17.11 9.93
N ALA A 61 11.70 16.53 10.14
CA ALA A 61 11.96 15.11 9.92
C ALA A 61 11.69 14.30 11.19
N SER A 62 10.84 13.30 11.10
CA SER A 62 10.60 12.31 12.15
C SER A 62 11.23 10.98 11.76
N ILE A 63 12.20 10.53 12.56
CA ILE A 63 13.00 9.33 12.30
C ILE A 63 12.59 8.22 13.26
N GLY A 64 12.30 7.02 12.74
CA GLY A 64 12.06 5.81 13.55
C GLY A 64 10.61 5.61 14.01
N SER A 65 9.63 6.02 13.19
CA SER A 65 8.22 5.97 13.56
C SER A 65 7.63 4.55 13.55
N GLY A 66 8.14 3.67 12.68
CA GLY A 66 7.70 2.29 12.55
C GLY A 66 8.68 1.26 13.11
N PHE A 67 9.98 1.56 13.02
CA PHE A 67 11.06 0.60 13.28
C PHE A 67 12.13 1.16 14.22
N GLU A 68 13.19 0.39 14.52
CA GLU A 68 14.31 0.92 15.31
C GLU A 68 15.35 1.56 14.38
N PRO A 69 15.42 2.90 14.30
CA PRO A 69 16.30 3.57 13.35
C PRO A 69 17.78 3.37 13.67
N MET A 70 18.15 3.12 14.94
CA MET A 70 19.55 2.91 15.33
C MET A 70 20.13 1.56 14.90
N LEU A 71 19.32 0.66 14.32
CA LEU A 71 19.82 -0.53 13.62
C LEU A 71 20.36 -0.22 12.22
N TYR A 72 20.01 0.93 11.65
CA TYR A 72 20.51 1.32 10.35
C TYR A 72 22.03 1.54 10.42
N ARG A 73 22.78 0.83 9.59
CA ARG A 73 24.26 0.84 9.62
C ARG A 73 24.86 2.23 9.43
N ASP A 74 24.19 3.08 8.66
CA ASP A 74 24.63 4.45 8.34
C ASP A 74 23.86 5.50 9.17
N PHE A 75 23.29 5.11 10.33
CA PHE A 75 22.49 5.99 11.20
C PHE A 75 23.22 7.30 11.55
N ASP A 76 24.48 7.22 11.96
CA ASP A 76 25.25 8.42 12.31
C ASP A 76 25.40 9.36 11.10
N ARG A 77 25.65 8.80 9.90
CA ARG A 77 25.73 9.58 8.66
C ARG A 77 24.39 10.22 8.32
N LEU A 78 23.30 9.46 8.40
CA LEU A 78 21.92 9.95 8.18
C LEU A 78 21.60 11.16 9.05
N MET A 79 21.83 11.04 10.37
CA MET A 79 21.53 12.14 11.30
C MET A 79 22.32 13.42 10.96
N GLY A 80 23.58 13.29 10.57
CA GLY A 80 24.39 14.46 10.20
C GLY A 80 24.05 15.05 8.84
N GLU A 81 23.70 14.23 7.85
CA GLU A 81 23.27 14.74 6.55
C GLU A 81 21.91 15.47 6.66
N LEU A 82 20.99 14.96 7.48
CA LEU A 82 19.74 15.66 7.80
C LEU A 82 20.00 16.97 8.58
N ALA A 83 20.92 16.96 9.55
CA ALA A 83 21.32 18.19 10.24
C ALA A 83 21.90 19.23 9.25
N ASN A 84 22.77 18.82 8.33
CA ASN A 84 23.37 19.68 7.30
C ASN A 84 22.34 20.20 6.29
N LEU A 85 21.29 19.43 6.00
CA LEU A 85 20.14 19.85 5.19
C LEU A 85 19.41 21.05 5.84
N GLY A 86 19.50 21.18 7.16
CA GLY A 86 18.79 22.17 7.95
C GLY A 86 17.32 21.79 8.19
N VAL A 87 17.02 20.49 8.30
CA VAL A 87 15.72 20.04 8.83
C VAL A 87 15.73 20.04 10.35
N ARG A 88 14.54 20.25 10.92
CA ARG A 88 14.29 20.10 12.35
C ARG A 88 13.97 18.64 12.62
N MET A 89 14.45 18.05 13.71
CA MET A 89 14.39 16.59 13.86
C MET A 89 13.69 16.12 15.14
N GLN A 90 12.92 15.04 14.98
CA GLN A 90 12.51 14.15 16.06
C GLN A 90 13.13 12.77 15.84
N LEU A 91 13.65 12.19 16.92
CA LEU A 91 14.03 10.79 16.96
C LEU A 91 13.04 10.00 17.82
N ILE A 92 12.56 8.89 17.30
CA ILE A 92 11.77 7.88 18.02
C ILE A 92 12.62 6.61 18.09
N THR A 93 12.82 6.08 19.30
CA THR A 93 13.68 4.90 19.52
C THR A 93 13.21 4.08 20.72
N ASN A 94 13.57 2.80 20.75
CA ASN A 94 13.39 1.94 21.91
C ASN A 94 14.48 2.15 22.99
N GLY A 95 15.54 2.91 22.70
CA GLY A 95 16.59 3.28 23.65
C GLY A 95 17.63 2.19 23.96
N THR A 96 17.42 0.95 23.52
CA THR A 96 18.31 -0.19 23.83
C THR A 96 19.68 -0.08 23.17
N LEU A 97 19.77 0.58 22.01
CA LEU A 97 21.00 0.70 21.23
C LEU A 97 21.77 2.00 21.50
N LEU A 98 21.27 2.85 22.40
CA LEU A 98 21.96 4.05 22.83
C LEU A 98 23.26 3.72 23.55
N ASN A 99 24.27 4.53 23.28
CA ASN A 99 25.57 4.46 23.94
C ASN A 99 26.26 5.82 23.79
N LYS A 100 27.42 5.99 24.44
CA LYS A 100 28.19 7.25 24.42
C LYS A 100 28.47 7.78 23.01
N SER A 101 28.82 6.90 22.05
CA SER A 101 29.12 7.29 20.68
C SER A 101 27.88 7.83 19.96
N LYS A 102 26.75 7.12 20.05
CA LYS A 102 25.49 7.58 19.45
C LYS A 102 25.01 8.87 20.12
N LEU A 103 25.12 8.98 21.45
CA LEU A 103 24.76 10.20 22.16
C LEU A 103 25.58 11.41 21.71
N GLN A 104 26.89 11.27 21.55
CA GLN A 104 27.73 12.34 21.02
C GLN A 104 27.26 12.79 19.64
N ARG A 105 26.93 11.83 18.75
CA ARG A 105 26.39 12.15 17.43
C ARG A 105 25.07 12.90 17.51
N LEU A 106 24.15 12.47 18.37
CA LEU A 106 22.86 13.11 18.55
C LEU A 106 23.00 14.53 19.14
N LEU A 107 24.00 14.80 19.98
CA LEU A 107 24.27 16.13 20.55
C LEU A 107 24.80 17.15 19.53
N GLU A 108 25.41 16.67 18.45
CA GLU A 108 25.83 17.47 17.29
C GLU A 108 24.65 17.81 16.36
N CYS A 109 23.53 17.11 16.52
CA CYS A 109 22.31 17.32 15.74
C CYS A 109 21.37 18.31 16.44
N ASP A 110 20.63 19.10 15.66
CA ASP A 110 19.57 19.98 16.18
C ASP A 110 18.27 19.19 16.43
N LEU A 111 18.33 18.26 17.38
CA LEU A 111 17.18 17.47 17.81
C LEU A 111 16.26 18.31 18.68
N GLU A 112 15.04 18.51 18.20
CA GLU A 112 14.01 19.17 18.99
C GLU A 112 13.26 18.20 19.90
N ILE A 113 13.13 16.94 19.49
CA ILE A 113 12.38 15.93 20.24
C ILE A 113 13.14 14.60 20.23
N ILE A 114 13.32 14.00 21.40
CA ILE A 114 13.69 12.60 21.55
C ILE A 114 12.55 11.90 22.27
N ASN A 115 12.03 10.85 21.63
CA ASN A 115 10.89 10.11 22.11
C ASN A 115 11.26 8.64 22.33
N PHE A 116 11.22 8.22 23.57
CA PHE A 116 11.53 6.85 23.95
C PHE A 116 10.28 6.01 24.07
N SER A 117 10.39 4.77 23.61
CA SER A 117 9.31 3.80 23.71
C SER A 117 9.53 2.93 24.95
N PHE A 118 8.73 3.12 26.00
CA PHE A 118 8.91 2.48 27.31
C PHE A 118 7.54 2.21 27.97
N ASP A 119 7.15 0.94 28.13
CA ASP A 119 5.75 0.56 28.41
C ASP A 119 5.48 -0.01 29.81
N GLY A 120 6.41 0.10 30.74
CA GLY A 120 6.20 -0.38 32.11
C GLY A 120 7.33 0.12 32.99
N ILE A 121 7.01 0.65 34.17
CA ILE A 121 8.04 1.11 35.09
C ILE A 121 8.50 0.01 36.03
N ARG A 122 7.69 -1.02 36.23
CA ARG A 122 8.14 -2.25 36.88
C ARG A 122 8.88 -3.12 35.88
N LYS A 123 9.95 -3.77 36.35
CA LYS A 123 10.84 -4.59 35.51
C LYS A 123 10.04 -5.68 34.78
N GLU A 124 9.20 -6.39 35.53
CA GLU A 124 8.43 -7.52 35.05
C GLU A 124 7.48 -7.10 33.92
N THR A 125 6.79 -5.97 34.09
CA THR A 125 5.88 -5.40 33.10
C THR A 125 6.63 -4.95 31.85
N PHE A 126 7.76 -4.25 32.01
CA PHE A 126 8.57 -3.80 30.90
C PHE A 126 9.07 -4.97 30.05
N GLU A 127 9.69 -5.97 30.66
CA GLU A 127 10.31 -7.10 29.95
C GLU A 127 9.26 -8.05 29.36
N HIS A 128 8.07 -8.14 29.97
CA HIS A 128 6.91 -8.85 29.42
C HIS A 128 6.43 -8.22 28.10
N ILE A 129 6.38 -6.89 28.02
CA ILE A 129 5.90 -6.16 26.85
C ILE A 129 7.02 -6.00 25.80
N ARG A 130 8.19 -5.48 26.20
CA ARG A 130 9.34 -5.13 25.36
C ARG A 130 10.31 -6.31 25.21
N ARG A 131 9.82 -7.45 24.74
CA ARG A 131 10.59 -8.69 24.61
C ARG A 131 11.91 -8.47 23.87
N GLY A 132 13.00 -8.90 24.52
CA GLY A 132 14.38 -8.75 24.04
C GLY A 132 15.10 -7.50 24.58
N ALA A 133 14.42 -6.66 25.36
CA ALA A 133 15.05 -5.55 26.07
C ALA A 133 15.29 -5.91 27.54
N GLU A 134 16.42 -5.45 28.08
CA GLU A 134 16.74 -5.56 29.50
C GLU A 134 16.35 -4.26 30.20
N TYR A 135 15.50 -4.32 31.24
CA TYR A 135 14.94 -3.14 31.89
C TYR A 135 16.03 -2.18 32.40
N ALA A 136 16.98 -2.70 33.19
CA ALA A 136 17.98 -1.88 33.86
C ALA A 136 18.92 -1.17 32.87
N ASP A 137 19.32 -1.88 31.81
CA ASP A 137 20.19 -1.33 30.77
C ASP A 137 19.47 -0.28 29.92
N THR A 138 18.23 -0.58 29.52
CA THR A 138 17.42 0.34 28.71
C THR A 138 17.12 1.62 29.48
N LEU A 139 16.73 1.50 30.75
CA LEU A 139 16.47 2.64 31.62
C LEU A 139 17.73 3.49 31.81
N ARG A 140 18.87 2.87 32.11
CA ARG A 140 20.15 3.59 32.23
C ARG A 140 20.47 4.37 30.96
N ASN A 141 20.37 3.74 29.79
CA ASN A 141 20.63 4.39 28.51
C ASN A 141 19.74 5.63 28.27
N ILE A 142 18.46 5.53 28.63
CA ILE A 142 17.49 6.63 28.50
C ILE A 142 17.80 7.77 29.47
N LEU A 143 18.16 7.46 30.71
CA LEU A 143 18.53 8.46 31.72
C LEU A 143 19.86 9.15 31.37
N ASP A 144 20.86 8.40 30.91
CA ASP A 144 22.13 8.94 30.40
C ASP A 144 21.88 9.90 29.22
N ALA A 145 20.94 9.57 28.33
CA ALA A 145 20.53 10.46 27.25
C ALA A 145 19.89 11.74 27.79
N ARG A 146 19.01 11.63 28.80
CA ARG A 146 18.37 12.81 29.40
C ARG A 146 19.39 13.75 30.04
N GLU A 147 20.36 13.19 30.74
CA GLU A 147 21.46 13.93 31.38
C GLU A 147 22.35 14.62 30.35
N ALA A 148 22.74 13.91 29.29
CA ALA A 148 23.61 14.44 28.23
C ALA A 148 23.02 15.67 27.52
N PHE A 149 21.69 15.78 27.46
CA PHE A 149 20.98 16.89 26.82
C PHE A 149 20.57 18.02 27.79
N VAL A 150 21.02 18.00 29.05
CA VAL A 150 20.80 19.13 29.97
C VAL A 150 21.36 20.43 29.37
N GLY A 151 20.56 21.50 29.38
CA GLY A 151 20.89 22.79 28.79
C GLY A 151 20.56 22.92 27.29
N LYS A 152 20.16 21.83 26.61
CA LYS A 152 19.63 21.87 25.24
C LYS A 152 18.12 22.20 25.25
N GLN A 153 17.63 22.73 24.13
CA GLN A 153 16.19 22.97 23.90
C GLN A 153 15.46 21.72 23.38
N THR A 154 16.01 20.53 23.62
CA THR A 154 15.42 19.25 23.22
C THR A 154 14.37 18.82 24.22
N ALA A 155 13.21 18.40 23.72
CA ALA A 155 12.15 17.81 24.50
C ALA A 155 12.27 16.30 24.62
N PHE A 156 12.03 15.78 25.81
CA PHE A 156 12.08 14.35 26.12
C PHE A 156 10.68 13.81 26.36
N LEU A 157 10.29 12.83 25.54
CA LEU A 157 8.97 12.23 25.56
C LEU A 157 9.07 10.73 25.82
N ILE A 158 8.07 10.19 26.49
CA ILE A 158 7.85 8.75 26.62
C ILE A 158 6.57 8.40 25.87
N ASN A 159 6.66 7.39 25.00
CA ASN A 159 5.52 6.68 24.47
C ASN A 159 5.33 5.39 25.26
N THR A 160 4.17 5.26 25.88
CA THR A 160 3.70 4.07 26.57
C THR A 160 2.47 3.56 25.82
N THR A 161 2.59 2.43 25.12
CA THR A 161 1.43 1.75 24.56
C THR A 161 0.64 1.14 25.71
N THR A 162 -0.52 1.70 26.01
CA THR A 162 -1.40 1.26 27.08
C THR A 162 -2.01 -0.08 26.72
N MET A 163 -1.74 -1.06 27.56
CA MET A 163 -2.15 -2.45 27.47
C MET A 163 -2.78 -2.85 28.80
N ARG A 164 -3.51 -3.97 28.82
CA ARG A 164 -4.06 -4.50 30.09
C ARG A 164 -2.98 -4.69 31.15
N SER A 165 -1.80 -5.16 30.75
CA SER A 165 -0.69 -5.48 31.64
C SER A 165 0.03 -4.29 32.28
N ASN A 166 -0.10 -3.07 31.74
CA ASN A 166 0.58 -1.88 32.28
C ASN A 166 -0.37 -0.78 32.74
N LEU A 167 -1.67 -0.99 32.61
CA LEU A 167 -2.66 0.04 32.87
C LEU A 167 -2.58 0.57 34.31
N ASP A 168 -2.42 -0.33 35.29
CA ASP A 168 -2.35 0.00 36.71
C ASP A 168 -1.11 0.82 37.10
N GLU A 169 -0.06 0.81 36.27
CA GLU A 169 1.17 1.57 36.49
C GLU A 169 1.07 3.04 36.07
N SER A 170 -0.05 3.49 35.50
CA SER A 170 -0.16 4.82 34.88
C SER A 170 0.25 5.99 35.79
N VAL A 171 -0.10 5.93 37.08
CA VAL A 171 0.30 6.96 38.07
C VAL A 171 1.80 6.88 38.36
N GLU A 172 2.32 5.67 38.62
CA GLU A 172 3.74 5.44 38.89
C GLU A 172 4.63 5.86 37.72
N ILE A 173 4.17 5.63 36.49
CA ILE A 173 4.82 6.06 35.26
C ILE A 173 4.95 7.59 35.24
N LEU A 174 3.87 8.33 35.53
CA LEU A 174 3.92 9.80 35.58
C LEU A 174 4.90 10.30 36.63
N ASP A 175 4.83 9.78 37.86
CA ASP A 175 5.73 10.17 38.95
C ASP A 175 7.19 9.84 38.67
N PHE A 176 7.45 8.71 38.01
CA PHE A 176 8.80 8.33 37.64
C PHE A 176 9.38 9.30 36.62
N TRP A 177 8.69 9.52 35.52
CA TRP A 177 9.21 10.35 34.43
C TRP A 177 9.26 11.84 34.80
N ASP A 178 8.36 12.32 35.66
CA ASP A 178 8.43 13.66 36.23
C ASP A 178 9.69 13.87 37.07
N ARG A 179 10.01 12.94 37.97
CA ARG A 179 11.25 12.97 38.78
C ARG A 179 12.53 12.94 37.95
N HIS A 180 12.47 12.42 36.74
CA HIS A 180 13.58 12.37 35.79
C HIS A 180 13.53 13.48 34.72
N ASP A 181 12.72 14.52 34.94
CA ASP A 181 12.63 15.71 34.08
C ASP A 181 12.23 15.41 32.62
N PHE A 182 11.37 14.42 32.41
CA PHE A 182 10.74 14.18 31.10
C PHE A 182 9.54 15.11 30.91
N ASP A 183 9.35 15.57 29.68
CA ASP A 183 8.40 16.64 29.38
C ASP A 183 6.99 16.12 29.16
N VAL A 184 6.83 14.98 28.48
CA VAL A 184 5.52 14.38 28.18
C VAL A 184 5.57 12.86 28.30
N VAL A 185 4.56 12.29 28.96
CA VAL A 185 4.23 10.86 28.89
C VAL A 185 2.98 10.71 28.04
N ARG A 186 3.09 9.92 26.98
CA ARG A 186 2.00 9.64 26.05
C ARG A 186 1.51 8.22 26.23
N PHE A 187 0.28 8.11 26.71
CA PHE A 187 -0.46 6.87 26.75
C PHE A 187 -1.13 6.67 25.39
N LEU A 188 -0.62 5.75 24.60
CA LEU A 188 -1.14 5.41 23.28
C LEU A 188 -2.02 4.16 23.38
N PRO A 189 -3.20 4.12 22.79
CA PRO A 189 -4.03 2.93 22.89
C PRO A 189 -3.39 1.75 22.15
N MET A 190 -3.32 0.59 22.79
CA MET A 190 -3.07 -0.64 22.06
C MET A 190 -4.29 -0.97 21.18
N VAL A 191 -4.01 -1.37 19.95
CA VAL A 191 -5.02 -1.80 18.98
C VAL A 191 -4.68 -3.22 18.56
N VAL A 192 -5.67 -4.11 18.55
CA VAL A 192 -5.53 -5.47 18.03
C VAL A 192 -5.42 -5.39 16.51
N ARG A 193 -4.21 -5.64 16.00
CA ARG A 193 -3.85 -5.56 14.57
C ARG A 193 -3.88 -6.91 13.87
N TYR A 194 -3.71 -7.99 14.62
CA TYR A 194 -3.70 -9.35 14.13
C TYR A 194 -4.63 -10.18 15.02
N PRO A 195 -5.26 -11.25 14.48
CA PRO A 195 -6.08 -12.18 15.26
C PRO A 195 -5.19 -13.11 16.11
N ASP A 196 -4.37 -12.49 16.96
CA ASP A 196 -3.38 -13.15 17.81
C ASP A 196 -3.87 -13.18 19.26
N GLU A 197 -3.69 -14.33 19.90
CA GLU A 197 -4.19 -14.60 21.25
C GLU A 197 -3.60 -13.62 22.28
N GLU A 198 -2.29 -13.33 22.17
CA GLU A 198 -1.61 -12.45 23.10
C GLU A 198 -2.04 -11.00 22.91
N LEU A 199 -2.22 -10.54 21.67
CA LEU A 199 -2.76 -9.22 21.38
C LEU A 199 -4.16 -9.06 21.96
N ILE A 200 -5.03 -10.05 21.78
CA ILE A 200 -6.41 -10.00 22.27
C ILE A 200 -6.43 -9.94 23.80
N ARG A 201 -5.62 -10.76 24.48
CA ARG A 201 -5.52 -10.78 25.95
C ARG A 201 -5.03 -9.45 26.51
N GLU A 202 -4.18 -8.74 25.78
CA GLU A 202 -3.67 -7.42 26.18
C GLU A 202 -4.63 -6.26 25.85
N SER A 203 -5.75 -6.54 25.16
CA SER A 203 -6.71 -5.52 24.78
C SER A 203 -7.28 -4.79 26.00
N LEU A 204 -7.45 -3.48 25.83
CA LEU A 204 -8.09 -2.59 26.79
C LEU A 204 -9.62 -2.81 26.84
N TYR A 205 -10.19 -3.53 25.88
CA TYR A 205 -11.51 -4.12 26.04
C TYR A 205 -11.34 -5.55 26.62
N PRO A 206 -12.09 -5.97 27.66
CA PRO A 206 -13.25 -5.31 28.28
C PRO A 206 -12.92 -4.37 29.46
N VAL A 207 -11.64 -4.19 29.81
CA VAL A 207 -11.18 -3.40 30.98
C VAL A 207 -11.29 -1.88 30.83
N ARG A 208 -12.14 -1.39 29.93
CA ARG A 208 -12.28 0.05 29.59
C ARG A 208 -12.73 0.91 30.77
N GLU A 209 -13.52 0.35 31.70
CA GLU A 209 -13.98 1.08 32.89
C GLU A 209 -12.83 1.26 33.89
N ASP A 210 -11.98 0.24 34.04
CA ASP A 210 -10.74 0.35 34.81
C ASP A 210 -9.80 1.35 34.15
N MET A 211 -9.70 1.32 32.83
CA MET A 211 -8.91 2.29 32.06
C MET A 211 -9.35 3.72 32.34
N LYS A 212 -10.66 4.01 32.24
CA LYS A 212 -11.22 5.32 32.56
C LYS A 212 -10.90 5.74 33.99
N ARG A 213 -11.16 4.86 34.96
CA ARG A 213 -10.90 5.12 36.39
C ARG A 213 -9.44 5.41 36.68
N VAL A 214 -8.52 4.61 36.12
CA VAL A 214 -7.08 4.76 36.34
C VAL A 214 -6.57 6.06 35.74
N PHE A 215 -6.97 6.38 34.51
CA PHE A 215 -6.52 7.63 33.88
C PHE A 215 -7.17 8.87 34.47
N ASP A 216 -8.40 8.80 34.95
CA ASP A 216 -9.01 9.88 35.75
C ASP A 216 -8.21 10.10 37.05
N GLY A 217 -7.84 9.01 37.73
CA GLY A 217 -6.97 9.08 38.90
C GLY A 217 -5.60 9.69 38.57
N ALA A 218 -4.98 9.28 37.46
CA ALA A 218 -3.70 9.80 36.99
C ALA A 218 -3.77 11.29 36.62
N ALA A 219 -4.85 11.72 35.98
CA ALA A 219 -5.07 13.12 35.65
C ALA A 219 -5.26 13.99 36.91
N VAL A 220 -6.08 13.53 37.87
CA VAL A 220 -6.23 14.21 39.17
C VAL A 220 -4.88 14.29 39.87
N HIS A 221 -4.14 13.18 39.94
CA HIS A 221 -2.83 13.12 40.56
C HIS A 221 -1.83 14.11 39.94
N LEU A 222 -1.76 14.16 38.60
CA LEU A 222 -0.90 15.08 37.87
C LEU A 222 -1.22 16.55 38.21
N ILE A 223 -2.51 16.89 38.27
CA ILE A 223 -2.96 18.27 38.53
C ILE A 223 -2.73 18.64 39.99
N GLU A 224 -3.19 17.82 40.94
CA GLU A 224 -3.17 18.12 42.38
C GLU A 224 -1.74 18.08 42.95
N ASN A 225 -0.85 17.22 42.43
CA ASN A 225 0.56 17.20 42.82
C ASN A 225 1.44 18.16 42.00
N ASN A 226 0.84 18.93 41.09
CA ASN A 226 1.52 19.97 40.33
C ASN A 226 2.75 19.46 39.54
N LEU A 227 2.63 18.28 38.92
CA LEU A 227 3.74 17.66 38.18
C LEU A 227 4.17 18.54 36.99
N LYS A 228 5.47 18.57 36.67
CA LYS A 228 6.01 19.28 35.51
C LYS A 228 5.69 18.53 34.20
N THR A 229 5.73 17.20 34.21
CA THR A 229 5.38 16.37 33.07
C THR A 229 3.94 16.57 32.63
N VAL A 230 3.71 16.50 31.32
CA VAL A 230 2.39 16.52 30.70
C VAL A 230 1.95 15.11 30.35
N MET A 231 0.66 14.80 30.53
CA MET A 231 0.08 13.52 30.14
C MET A 231 -0.71 13.68 28.84
N LEU A 232 -0.57 12.73 27.90
CA LEU A 232 -1.48 12.57 26.76
C LEU A 232 -2.30 11.29 26.95
N LEU A 233 -3.63 11.42 26.88
CA LEU A 233 -4.56 10.30 27.02
C LEU A 233 -4.71 9.48 25.73
N PRO A 234 -5.07 8.18 25.82
CA PRO A 234 -5.18 7.31 24.64
C PRO A 234 -6.51 7.41 23.89
N TYR A 235 -7.56 7.92 24.53
CA TYR A 235 -8.89 8.10 23.94
C TYR A 235 -9.53 9.37 24.48
N GLN A 236 -10.46 9.95 23.72
CA GLN A 236 -11.34 10.97 24.29
C GLN A 236 -12.47 10.28 25.02
N TYR A 237 -12.60 10.59 26.31
CA TYR A 237 -13.78 10.25 27.06
C TYR A 237 -14.16 11.43 27.95
N ALA A 238 -15.47 11.65 28.08
CA ALA A 238 -16.01 12.64 28.98
C ALA A 238 -15.91 12.07 30.41
N SER A 239 -14.94 12.58 31.16
CA SER A 239 -14.85 12.31 32.60
C SER A 239 -15.28 13.52 33.41
N GLN A 240 -15.82 13.24 34.59
CA GLN A 240 -16.12 14.25 35.60
C GLN A 240 -14.85 15.03 36.00
N VAL A 241 -13.66 14.46 35.81
CA VAL A 241 -12.37 15.14 36.05
C VAL A 241 -12.17 16.32 35.10
N ARG A 242 -12.49 16.16 33.81
CA ARG A 242 -12.39 17.29 32.86
C ARG A 242 -13.37 18.42 33.20
N GLU A 243 -14.57 18.09 33.67
CA GLU A 243 -15.55 19.09 34.13
C GLU A 243 -15.07 19.80 35.40
N ARG A 244 -14.38 19.08 36.31
CA ARG A 244 -13.79 19.63 37.53
C ARG A 244 -12.57 20.51 37.26
N PHE A 245 -11.78 20.20 36.22
CA PHE A 245 -10.52 20.89 35.90
C PHE A 245 -10.43 21.34 34.42
N PRO A 246 -11.37 22.14 33.89
CA PRO A 246 -11.44 22.43 32.45
C PRO A 246 -10.19 23.13 31.90
N GLU A 247 -9.58 24.03 32.68
CA GLU A 247 -8.38 24.79 32.29
C GLU A 247 -7.11 23.93 32.20
N ASN A 248 -7.14 22.73 32.78
CA ASN A 248 -6.02 21.79 32.78
C ASN A 248 -6.02 20.87 31.55
N TYR A 249 -7.03 20.94 30.70
CA TYR A 249 -7.11 20.13 29.49
C TYR A 249 -6.94 20.95 28.22
N SER A 250 -6.15 20.43 27.27
CA SER A 250 -6.13 20.93 25.88
C SER A 250 -6.16 19.74 24.93
N GLY A 251 -7.34 19.48 24.35
CA GLY A 251 -7.56 18.22 23.65
C GLY A 251 -7.31 17.04 24.61
N LEU A 252 -6.56 16.03 24.18
CA LEU A 252 -6.21 14.87 25.01
C LEU A 252 -5.07 15.11 26.00
N TYR A 253 -4.45 16.29 25.96
CA TYR A 253 -3.39 16.63 26.90
C TYR A 253 -3.98 17.09 28.23
N VAL A 254 -3.36 16.61 29.31
CA VAL A 254 -3.61 17.02 30.69
C VAL A 254 -2.35 17.70 31.23
N TYR A 255 -2.53 18.92 31.71
CA TYR A 255 -1.49 19.78 32.24
C TYR A 255 -1.76 20.06 33.71
N SER A 256 -0.69 20.16 34.51
CA SER A 256 -0.80 20.74 35.84
C SER A 256 -0.72 22.27 35.79
N ASN A 257 -0.77 22.92 36.95
CA ASN A 257 -0.54 24.36 37.07
C ASN A 257 0.96 24.73 37.13
N ASN A 258 1.86 23.76 37.00
CA ASN A 258 3.30 23.96 37.10
C ASN A 258 3.79 24.86 35.97
N LEU A 259 4.55 25.91 36.28
CA LEU A 259 5.04 26.87 35.28
C LEU A 259 6.23 26.33 34.47
N ALA A 260 6.92 25.29 34.97
CA ALA A 260 8.04 24.66 34.30
C ALA A 260 7.62 23.62 33.24
N LYS A 261 6.32 23.31 33.13
CA LYS A 261 5.80 22.36 32.14
C LYS A 261 6.06 22.85 30.71
N ARG A 262 6.40 21.93 29.81
CA ARG A 262 6.51 22.23 28.37
C ARG A 262 5.19 21.96 27.66
N LYS A 263 4.76 22.89 26.81
CA LYS A 263 3.63 22.65 25.89
C LYS A 263 4.17 22.13 24.57
N ILE A 264 3.88 20.87 24.26
CA ILE A 264 4.34 20.19 23.05
C ILE A 264 3.13 19.58 22.35
N LEU A 265 2.86 20.04 21.14
CA LEU A 265 1.85 19.44 20.27
C LEU A 265 2.44 18.22 19.57
N SER A 266 1.64 17.17 19.39
CA SER A 266 2.02 16.04 18.54
C SER A 266 2.35 16.54 17.15
N LEU A 267 3.43 16.04 16.54
CA LEU A 267 3.76 16.40 15.15
C LEU A 267 2.61 16.02 14.21
N ARG A 268 1.92 14.91 14.49
CA ARG A 268 0.75 14.49 13.73
C ARG A 268 -0.42 15.47 13.89
N GLU A 269 -0.72 15.91 15.11
CA GLU A 269 -1.75 16.94 15.32
C GLU A 269 -1.38 18.26 14.65
N ARG A 270 -0.10 18.65 14.72
CA ARG A 270 0.38 19.91 14.16
C ARG A 270 0.35 19.90 12.63
N PHE A 271 0.83 18.83 12.01
CA PHE A 271 1.05 18.79 10.57
C PHE A 271 -0.08 18.06 9.84
N GLN A 272 -0.56 16.94 10.35
CA GLN A 272 -1.52 16.07 9.66
C GLN A 272 -2.99 16.36 10.00
N LEU A 273 -3.29 16.92 11.19
CA LEU A 273 -4.64 17.27 11.61
C LEU A 273 -4.93 18.77 11.38
N GLY A 274 -6.19 19.07 11.06
CA GLY A 274 -6.74 20.41 10.91
C GLY A 274 -7.35 20.67 9.54
N GLU A 275 -8.14 21.74 9.47
CA GLU A 275 -8.86 22.12 8.25
C GLU A 275 -7.91 22.32 7.06
N HIS A 276 -8.38 21.90 5.88
CA HIS A 276 -7.74 22.17 4.60
C HIS A 276 -8.82 22.48 3.56
N PRO A 277 -8.69 23.53 2.72
CA PRO A 277 -9.77 23.98 1.83
C PRO A 277 -10.31 22.92 0.85
N LEU A 278 -9.51 21.89 0.57
CA LEU A 278 -9.85 20.79 -0.33
C LEU A 278 -10.34 19.52 0.39
N MET A 279 -10.13 19.42 1.70
CA MET A 279 -10.56 18.27 2.50
C MET A 279 -11.89 18.60 3.18
N ARG A 280 -12.99 18.17 2.56
CA ARG A 280 -14.35 18.53 3.00
C ARG A 280 -14.97 17.58 4.02
N PHE A 281 -14.45 16.35 4.12
CA PHE A 281 -15.08 15.26 4.87
C PHE A 281 -14.31 14.87 6.13
N TYR A 282 -13.01 15.17 6.19
CA TYR A 282 -12.14 14.87 7.33
C TYR A 282 -11.12 15.98 7.52
N ASP A 283 -10.75 16.22 8.76
CA ASP A 283 -9.69 17.17 9.13
C ASP A 283 -8.28 16.58 8.95
N CYS A 284 -8.11 15.58 8.08
CA CYS A 284 -6.79 15.05 7.74
C CYS A 284 -6.24 15.80 6.53
N ARG A 285 -5.09 16.43 6.69
CA ARG A 285 -4.36 17.12 5.63
C ARG A 285 -2.99 16.52 5.32
N ALA A 286 -2.75 15.28 5.76
CA ALA A 286 -1.48 14.56 5.56
C ALA A 286 -1.03 14.60 4.08
N ALA A 287 -1.97 14.37 3.16
CA ALA A 287 -1.81 14.43 1.71
C ALA A 287 -1.20 15.71 1.13
N PHE A 288 -1.23 16.81 1.90
CA PHE A 288 -0.81 18.14 1.47
C PHE A 288 0.32 18.71 2.33
N SER A 289 0.67 18.05 3.43
CA SER A 289 1.54 18.63 4.47
C SER A 289 2.62 17.68 4.94
N THR A 290 2.51 16.39 4.65
CA THR A 290 3.46 15.36 5.08
C THR A 290 3.82 14.41 3.96
N ALA A 291 5.02 13.84 4.01
CA ALA A 291 5.42 12.74 3.14
C ALA A 291 6.17 11.67 3.94
N THR A 292 5.98 10.40 3.61
CA THR A 292 6.75 9.29 4.19
C THR A 292 7.76 8.83 3.14
N ILE A 293 9.01 8.73 3.53
CA ILE A 293 10.11 8.25 2.68
C ILE A 293 10.44 6.83 3.14
N LEU A 294 10.10 5.86 2.30
CA LEU A 294 10.35 4.45 2.59
C LEU A 294 11.81 4.09 2.35
N ALA A 295 12.27 3.01 3.00
CA ALA A 295 13.65 2.53 2.89
C ALA A 295 14.06 2.15 1.45
N ASN A 296 13.11 1.84 0.56
CA ASN A 296 13.38 1.56 -0.85
C ASN A 296 13.42 2.83 -1.75
N GLY A 297 13.30 4.02 -1.16
CA GLY A 297 13.27 5.30 -1.85
C GLY A 297 11.87 5.72 -2.34
N ASP A 298 10.82 4.91 -2.14
CA ASP A 298 9.46 5.32 -2.48
C ASP A 298 9.01 6.48 -1.59
N ILE A 299 8.33 7.45 -2.19
CA ILE A 299 7.65 8.53 -1.49
C ILE A 299 6.18 8.19 -1.38
N GLN A 300 5.64 8.25 -0.17
CA GLN A 300 4.22 8.16 0.06
C GLN A 300 3.62 9.51 0.47
N LEU A 301 2.47 9.81 -0.11
CA LEU A 301 1.72 11.06 0.13
C LEU A 301 0.91 11.01 1.45
N CYS A 302 0.69 9.79 1.93
CA CYS A 302 0.14 9.43 3.23
C CYS A 302 0.57 7.98 3.50
N TYR A 303 -0.04 7.26 4.45
CA TYR A 303 0.31 5.87 4.73
C TYR A 303 -0.20 4.83 3.70
N LYS A 304 -0.94 5.25 2.67
CA LYS A 304 -1.60 4.33 1.72
C LYS A 304 -1.01 4.33 0.31
N TYR A 305 -0.51 5.48 -0.16
CA TYR A 305 -0.25 5.68 -1.58
C TYR A 305 1.19 6.11 -1.83
N SER A 306 1.95 5.24 -2.50
CA SER A 306 3.24 5.58 -3.10
C SER A 306 3.01 6.38 -4.39
N ILE A 307 3.73 7.46 -4.56
CA ILE A 307 3.55 8.43 -5.66
C ILE A 307 4.78 8.57 -6.57
N GLY A 308 5.89 7.92 -6.23
CA GLY A 308 7.12 7.95 -6.99
C GLY A 308 8.29 7.42 -6.18
N ASN A 309 9.47 7.36 -6.79
CA ASN A 309 10.68 6.80 -6.16
C ASN A 309 11.89 7.72 -6.37
N LEU A 310 12.56 8.06 -5.27
CA LEU A 310 13.72 8.95 -5.23
C LEU A 310 14.92 8.45 -6.01
N HIS A 311 15.04 7.17 -6.39
CA HIS A 311 16.11 6.74 -7.28
C HIS A 311 15.91 7.24 -8.71
N LYS A 312 14.66 7.47 -9.13
CA LYS A 312 14.32 7.85 -10.51
C LYS A 312 14.26 9.36 -10.67
N ASP A 313 13.57 10.03 -9.76
CA ASP A 313 13.19 11.44 -9.91
C ASP A 313 13.69 12.29 -8.73
N SER A 314 13.55 13.61 -8.83
CA SER A 314 13.77 14.51 -7.67
C SER A 314 12.57 14.46 -6.71
N PHE A 315 12.74 14.92 -5.47
CA PHE A 315 11.63 14.95 -4.51
C PHE A 315 10.49 15.84 -5.03
N GLU A 316 10.84 17.00 -5.58
CA GLU A 316 9.89 17.98 -6.12
C GLU A 316 9.12 17.43 -7.32
N ASP A 317 9.79 16.75 -8.25
CA ASP A 317 9.14 16.14 -9.42
C ASP A 317 8.12 15.07 -8.99
N ILE A 318 8.44 14.30 -7.95
CA ILE A 318 7.51 13.31 -7.39
C ILE A 318 6.34 14.02 -6.69
N TRP A 319 6.62 14.99 -5.82
CA TRP A 319 5.62 15.64 -4.98
C TRP A 319 4.61 16.49 -5.77
N PHE A 320 5.08 17.16 -6.82
CA PHE A 320 4.27 18.00 -7.71
C PHE A 320 3.85 17.27 -9.00
N GLY A 321 4.28 16.02 -9.18
CA GLY A 321 4.06 15.22 -10.38
C GLY A 321 2.61 14.78 -10.61
N GLU A 322 2.36 14.23 -11.79
CA GLU A 322 1.03 13.81 -12.25
C GLU A 322 0.42 12.75 -11.33
N GLU A 323 1.20 11.75 -10.90
CA GLU A 323 0.71 10.67 -10.03
C GLU A 323 0.31 11.20 -8.64
N ALA A 324 1.11 12.08 -8.05
CA ALA A 324 0.76 12.71 -6.76
C ALA A 324 -0.54 13.52 -6.86
N ASN A 325 -0.73 14.24 -7.98
CA ASN A 325 -1.97 14.97 -8.22
C ASN A 325 -3.17 14.04 -8.43
N ARG A 326 -2.99 12.94 -9.17
CA ARG A 326 -4.02 11.90 -9.33
C ARG A 326 -4.46 11.32 -7.99
N VAL A 327 -3.50 10.98 -7.12
CA VAL A 327 -3.77 10.44 -5.78
C VAL A 327 -4.48 11.48 -4.90
N ARG A 328 -4.07 12.75 -4.92
CA ARG A 328 -4.77 13.81 -4.16
C ARG A 328 -6.23 13.95 -4.61
N GLN A 329 -6.51 13.87 -5.91
CA GLN A 329 -7.90 13.91 -6.42
C GLN A 329 -8.72 12.72 -5.94
N LEU A 330 -8.12 11.53 -5.86
CA LEU A 330 -8.77 10.35 -5.30
C LEU A 330 -9.11 10.53 -3.82
N ILE A 331 -8.15 11.04 -3.02
CA ILE A 331 -8.34 11.33 -1.59
C ILE A 331 -9.44 12.38 -1.37
N ILE A 332 -9.47 13.43 -2.20
CA ILE A 332 -10.50 14.49 -2.13
C ILE A 332 -11.88 13.95 -2.50
N GLY A 333 -11.93 13.06 -3.51
CA GLY A 333 -13.17 12.57 -4.11
C GLY A 333 -13.84 11.40 -3.37
N ASP A 334 -13.10 10.62 -2.57
CA ASP A 334 -13.62 9.43 -1.91
C ASP A 334 -13.43 9.47 -0.38
N PRO A 335 -14.48 9.88 0.36
CA PRO A 335 -14.44 9.89 1.81
C PRO A 335 -14.33 8.49 2.43
N ALA A 336 -14.81 7.45 1.76
CA ALA A 336 -14.80 6.10 2.31
C ALA A 336 -13.37 5.54 2.39
N ASP A 337 -12.51 5.89 1.43
CA ASP A 337 -11.11 5.50 1.50
C ASP A 337 -10.44 6.07 2.76
N CYS A 338 -10.61 7.37 3.04
CA CYS A 338 -10.02 7.98 4.24
C CYS A 338 -10.61 7.40 5.54
N ALA A 339 -11.91 7.09 5.57
CA ALA A 339 -12.59 6.49 6.74
C ALA A 339 -11.97 5.15 7.16
N SER A 340 -11.53 4.36 6.18
CA SER A 340 -10.96 3.03 6.39
C SER A 340 -9.49 3.06 6.83
N CYS A 341 -8.84 4.22 6.84
CA CYS A 341 -7.42 4.33 7.16
C CYS A 341 -7.17 4.18 8.68
N ASP A 342 -6.54 3.08 9.09
CA ASP A 342 -6.18 2.86 10.50
C ASP A 342 -5.17 3.88 11.01
N CYS A 343 -4.30 4.42 10.15
CA CYS A 343 -3.42 5.52 10.56
C CYS A 343 -4.22 6.81 10.84
N PHE A 344 -5.26 7.09 10.06
CA PHE A 344 -6.15 8.20 10.37
C PHE A 344 -6.89 7.92 11.67
N ARG A 345 -7.56 6.77 11.80
CA ARG A 345 -8.34 6.41 12.99
C ARG A 345 -7.52 6.39 14.28
N PHE A 346 -6.37 5.72 14.30
CA PHE A 346 -5.60 5.47 15.53
C PHE A 346 -4.37 6.35 15.70
N GLY A 347 -3.92 7.03 14.65
CA GLY A 347 -2.70 7.85 14.68
C GLY A 347 -2.94 9.35 14.59
N ILE A 348 -4.02 9.79 13.93
CA ILE A 348 -4.29 11.22 13.65
C ILE A 348 -5.55 11.67 14.39
N ALA A 349 -6.64 10.91 14.25
CA ALA A 349 -7.97 11.21 14.75
C ALA A 349 -8.39 10.26 15.90
N PHE A 350 -7.44 9.68 16.63
CA PHE A 350 -7.73 8.75 17.73
C PHE A 350 -8.48 9.41 18.90
N HIS A 351 -8.35 10.73 19.02
CA HIS A 351 -9.19 11.54 19.90
C HIS A 351 -10.68 11.51 19.51
N ASN A 352 -11.04 11.24 18.27
CA ASN A 352 -12.45 11.15 17.87
C ASN A 352 -13.06 9.75 18.11
N LEU A 353 -12.29 8.79 18.62
CA LEU A 353 -12.77 7.44 18.85
C LEU A 353 -13.57 7.35 20.15
N ASP A 354 -14.78 6.81 20.05
CA ASP A 354 -15.60 6.45 21.19
C ASP A 354 -15.02 5.19 21.89
N ALA A 355 -14.48 5.37 23.10
CA ALA A 355 -13.93 4.30 23.92
C ALA A 355 -14.98 3.25 24.34
N ASN A 356 -16.29 3.53 24.22
CA ASN A 356 -17.33 2.55 24.55
C ASN A 356 -17.56 1.54 23.41
N ARG A 357 -17.06 1.83 22.20
CA ARG A 357 -17.24 0.96 21.05
C ARG A 357 -16.11 -0.04 20.96
N ILE A 358 -16.47 -1.32 21.07
CA ILE A 358 -15.52 -2.44 21.01
C ILE A 358 -14.70 -2.43 19.70
N GLU A 359 -15.29 -1.97 18.59
CA GLU A 359 -14.62 -1.94 17.28
C GLU A 359 -13.46 -0.92 17.22
N ASN A 360 -13.36 0.00 18.19
CA ASN A 360 -12.26 0.97 18.30
C ASN A 360 -11.03 0.45 19.06
N TYR A 361 -11.02 -0.84 19.40
CA TYR A 361 -9.86 -1.56 19.93
C TYR A 361 -9.24 -2.50 18.89
N PHE A 362 -9.77 -2.52 17.67
CA PHE A 362 -9.36 -3.40 16.58
C PHE A 362 -9.13 -2.59 15.30
N VAL A 363 -8.16 -3.01 14.49
CA VAL A 363 -8.00 -2.48 13.13
C VAL A 363 -9.25 -2.75 12.29
N GLY A 364 -9.44 -1.96 11.23
CA GLY A 364 -10.70 -1.92 10.46
C GLY A 364 -11.29 -3.29 10.08
N GLU A 365 -10.45 -4.24 9.69
CA GLU A 365 -10.90 -5.59 9.30
C GLU A 365 -11.34 -6.45 10.47
N LEU A 366 -10.61 -6.39 11.58
CA LEU A 366 -10.87 -7.18 12.78
C LEU A 366 -12.02 -6.60 13.61
N GLY A 367 -12.29 -5.29 13.47
CA GLY A 367 -13.39 -4.63 14.17
C GLY A 367 -14.76 -5.27 13.93
N ALA A 368 -14.94 -5.93 12.79
CA ALA A 368 -16.17 -6.66 12.49
C ALA A 368 -16.42 -7.90 13.36
N TYR A 369 -15.34 -8.54 13.81
CA TYR A 369 -15.38 -9.77 14.61
C TYR A 369 -15.20 -9.47 16.10
N ALA A 370 -15.05 -8.19 16.47
CA ALA A 370 -14.73 -7.77 17.82
C ALA A 370 -15.76 -8.27 18.86
N LYS A 371 -17.03 -8.43 18.46
CA LYS A 371 -18.12 -8.91 19.32
C LYS A 371 -18.09 -10.41 19.60
N ASP A 372 -17.33 -11.16 18.80
CA ASP A 372 -17.21 -12.62 18.89
C ASP A 372 -15.92 -13.04 19.59
N VAL A 373 -15.29 -12.13 20.35
CA VAL A 373 -13.99 -12.35 21.00
C VAL A 373 -14.17 -12.73 22.47
N ASP A 374 -13.51 -13.81 22.88
CA ASP A 374 -13.26 -14.11 24.29
C ASP A 374 -11.91 -13.54 24.72
N PHE A 375 -11.96 -12.46 25.49
CA PHE A 375 -10.79 -11.74 25.99
C PHE A 375 -10.07 -12.43 27.16
N HIS A 376 -10.62 -13.51 27.71
CA HIS A 376 -9.96 -14.34 28.71
C HIS A 376 -9.08 -15.39 28.04
N THR A 377 -9.63 -16.11 27.05
CA THR A 377 -8.87 -17.12 26.29
C THR A 377 -8.04 -16.49 25.17
N GLY A 378 -8.37 -15.29 24.71
CA GLY A 378 -7.73 -14.63 23.57
C GLY A 378 -8.25 -15.09 22.22
N LEU A 379 -9.34 -15.87 22.17
CA LEU A 379 -9.86 -16.48 20.95
C LEU A 379 -10.97 -15.65 20.31
N ILE A 380 -11.03 -15.66 18.98
CA ILE A 380 -12.17 -15.16 18.21
C ILE A 380 -13.05 -16.38 17.87
N HIS A 381 -14.28 -16.40 18.37
CA HIS A 381 -15.24 -17.51 18.24
C HIS A 381 -16.02 -17.52 16.92
N ALA A 382 -16.01 -16.43 16.17
CA ALA A 382 -16.60 -16.42 14.84
C ALA A 382 -15.85 -17.42 13.95
N GLU A 383 -16.57 -18.40 13.36
CA GLU A 383 -16.15 -18.97 12.09
C GLU A 383 -15.99 -17.78 11.15
N VAL A 384 -14.76 -17.44 10.76
CA VAL A 384 -14.50 -16.33 9.85
C VAL A 384 -15.17 -16.69 8.53
N THR A 385 -16.46 -16.34 8.38
CA THR A 385 -17.15 -16.50 7.11
C THR A 385 -16.39 -15.63 6.12
N PRO A 386 -15.89 -16.17 5.01
CA PRO A 386 -15.20 -15.38 4.01
C PRO A 386 -16.01 -14.14 3.61
N ARG A 387 -15.56 -12.96 4.05
CA ARG A 387 -15.96 -11.71 3.41
C ARG A 387 -15.53 -11.77 1.96
N ALA A 388 -16.27 -11.06 1.11
CA ALA A 388 -15.96 -10.90 -0.31
C ALA A 388 -14.45 -10.69 -0.53
N PRO A 389 -13.86 -11.26 -1.59
CA PRO A 389 -12.42 -11.28 -1.78
C PRO A 389 -11.86 -9.86 -1.76
N ARG A 390 -10.88 -9.60 -0.89
CA ARG A 390 -10.40 -8.26 -0.59
C ARG A 390 -8.92 -8.16 -0.90
N LEU A 391 -8.54 -7.31 -1.86
CA LEU A 391 -7.14 -7.08 -2.22
C LEU A 391 -6.38 -6.54 -1.00
N VAL A 392 -5.35 -7.25 -0.57
CA VAL A 392 -4.48 -6.96 0.58
C VAL A 392 -3.21 -6.26 0.10
N LEU A 393 -2.61 -6.75 -0.99
CA LEU A 393 -1.37 -6.24 -1.54
C LEU A 393 -1.27 -6.63 -3.02
N SER A 394 -0.63 -5.80 -3.84
CA SER A 394 -0.17 -6.20 -5.17
C SER A 394 1.35 -6.36 -5.12
N GLU A 395 1.85 -7.55 -5.43
CA GLU A 395 3.28 -7.91 -5.37
C GLU A 395 3.69 -8.55 -6.71
N GLY A 396 4.61 -7.88 -7.42
CA GLY A 396 5.05 -8.33 -8.74
C GLY A 396 3.89 -8.50 -9.72
N ARG A 397 3.70 -9.71 -10.25
CA ARG A 397 2.60 -10.07 -11.17
C ARG A 397 1.35 -10.62 -10.46
N TYR A 398 1.26 -10.48 -9.14
CA TYR A 398 0.21 -11.06 -8.33
C TYR A 398 -0.52 -10.01 -7.49
N ASN A 399 -1.79 -10.30 -7.24
CA ASN A 399 -2.64 -9.67 -6.25
C ASN A 399 -2.83 -10.65 -5.10
N ILE A 400 -2.45 -10.27 -3.88
CA ILE A 400 -2.77 -11.01 -2.67
C ILE A 400 -4.15 -10.59 -2.23
N VAL A 401 -5.10 -11.50 -2.24
CA VAL A 401 -6.51 -11.28 -1.93
C VAL A 401 -6.85 -12.09 -0.69
N ALA A 402 -7.31 -11.45 0.37
CA ALA A 402 -7.84 -12.15 1.55
C ALA A 402 -9.27 -12.58 1.26
N TYR A 403 -9.57 -13.85 1.50
CA TYR A 403 -10.92 -14.39 1.43
C TYR A 403 -11.04 -15.54 2.41
N GLY A 404 -11.94 -15.42 3.40
CA GLY A 404 -12.06 -16.44 4.44
C GLY A 404 -10.93 -16.37 5.45
N ASP A 405 -10.47 -17.55 5.83
CA ASP A 405 -9.28 -17.80 6.65
C ASP A 405 -7.98 -17.86 5.82
N LYS A 406 -8.04 -17.48 4.54
CA LYS A 406 -6.92 -17.67 3.59
C LYS A 406 -6.58 -16.40 2.82
N TYR A 407 -5.36 -16.43 2.30
CA TYR A 407 -4.80 -15.45 1.41
C TYR A 407 -4.50 -16.10 0.07
N PHE A 408 -4.97 -15.44 -0.98
CA PHE A 408 -4.92 -15.90 -2.35
C PHE A 408 -3.96 -15.04 -3.15
N GLY A 409 -2.87 -15.61 -3.65
CA GLY A 409 -2.04 -14.95 -4.66
C GLY A 409 -2.64 -15.18 -6.03
N VAL A 410 -3.27 -14.15 -6.59
CA VAL A 410 -3.96 -14.16 -7.88
C VAL A 410 -3.11 -13.43 -8.92
N PRO A 411 -2.59 -14.11 -9.96
CA PRO A 411 -1.87 -13.45 -11.05
C PRO A 411 -2.70 -12.38 -11.76
N HIS A 412 -2.09 -11.26 -12.12
CA HIS A 412 -2.75 -10.17 -12.86
C HIS A 412 -3.28 -10.60 -14.24
N GLY A 413 -2.66 -11.62 -14.84
CA GLY A 413 -3.03 -12.12 -16.17
C GLY A 413 -4.22 -13.08 -16.22
N LEU A 414 -4.84 -13.40 -15.07
CA LEU A 414 -5.90 -14.41 -14.97
C LEU A 414 -7.32 -13.87 -15.24
N GLY A 415 -7.47 -12.56 -15.45
CA GLY A 415 -8.78 -11.93 -15.66
C GLY A 415 -9.67 -11.94 -14.42
N PRO A 416 -10.96 -11.59 -14.53
CA PRO A 416 -11.90 -11.64 -13.43
C PRO A 416 -12.16 -13.09 -13.00
N LEU A 417 -11.99 -13.38 -11.71
CA LEU A 417 -12.16 -14.71 -11.14
C LEU A 417 -13.32 -14.73 -10.14
N GLU A 418 -14.12 -15.79 -10.18
CA GLU A 418 -15.17 -16.09 -9.20
C GLU A 418 -14.62 -17.05 -8.14
N VAL A 419 -14.57 -16.58 -6.89
CA VAL A 419 -13.85 -17.25 -5.79
C VAL A 419 -14.61 -18.44 -5.19
N ASP A 420 -15.90 -18.59 -5.54
CA ASP A 420 -16.80 -19.67 -5.12
C ASP A 420 -16.86 -20.86 -6.10
N LYS A 421 -16.13 -20.81 -7.23
CA LYS A 421 -16.02 -21.93 -8.18
C LYS A 421 -14.80 -22.80 -7.89
N THR A 422 -14.97 -24.11 -8.00
CA THR A 422 -13.95 -25.16 -7.79
C THR A 422 -12.68 -24.93 -8.62
N ASP A 423 -12.82 -24.24 -9.75
CA ASP A 423 -11.75 -23.91 -10.69
C ASP A 423 -10.77 -22.86 -10.12
N PHE A 424 -11.20 -22.01 -9.19
CA PHE A 424 -10.35 -21.00 -8.54
C PHE A 424 -9.34 -21.63 -7.58
N LEU A 425 -9.81 -22.57 -6.75
CA LEU A 425 -8.97 -23.27 -5.76
C LEU A 425 -8.06 -24.34 -6.38
N THR A 426 -8.39 -24.81 -7.58
CA THR A 426 -7.61 -25.82 -8.30
C THR A 426 -6.68 -25.21 -9.35
N ASN A 427 -6.74 -23.89 -9.58
CA ASN A 427 -5.86 -23.22 -10.51
C ASN A 427 -4.40 -23.26 -10.00
N PRO A 428 -3.46 -23.89 -10.74
CA PRO A 428 -2.08 -24.07 -10.28
C PRO A 428 -1.31 -22.75 -10.15
N ASN A 429 -1.81 -21.67 -10.76
CA ASN A 429 -1.22 -20.34 -10.69
C ASN A 429 -1.83 -19.49 -9.57
N VAL A 430 -2.91 -19.93 -8.91
CA VAL A 430 -3.47 -19.27 -7.73
C VAL A 430 -2.82 -19.86 -6.49
N ILE A 431 -2.13 -19.00 -5.75
CA ILE A 431 -1.47 -19.37 -4.49
C ILE A 431 -2.52 -19.33 -3.39
N VAL A 432 -2.59 -20.36 -2.56
CA VAL A 432 -3.54 -20.43 -1.44
C VAL A 432 -2.76 -20.70 -0.17
N GLU A 433 -2.86 -19.81 0.79
CA GLU A 433 -2.05 -19.84 2.01
C GLU A 433 -2.86 -19.41 3.23
N GLY A 434 -2.58 -19.99 4.39
CA GLY A 434 -3.31 -19.70 5.64
C GLY A 434 -2.96 -18.35 6.28
N THR A 435 -1.88 -17.69 5.82
CA THR A 435 -1.48 -16.38 6.35
C THR A 435 -1.01 -15.46 5.21
N PHE A 436 -1.12 -14.16 5.41
CA PHE A 436 -0.61 -13.16 4.48
C PHE A 436 0.89 -13.36 4.22
N ALA A 437 1.64 -13.63 5.29
CA ALA A 437 3.08 -13.84 5.23
C ALA A 437 3.44 -15.06 4.38
N SER A 438 2.72 -16.17 4.49
CA SER A 438 2.96 -17.35 3.67
C SER A 438 2.55 -17.15 2.20
N ALA A 439 1.46 -16.41 1.94
CA ALA A 439 1.08 -15.99 0.58
C ALA A 439 2.15 -15.13 -0.08
N LEU A 440 2.61 -14.10 0.62
CA LEU A 440 3.63 -13.17 0.16
C LEU A 440 4.98 -13.87 -0.05
N ALA A 441 5.42 -14.69 0.91
CA ALA A 441 6.69 -15.42 0.79
C ALA A 441 6.67 -16.40 -0.39
N ARG A 442 5.54 -17.05 -0.66
CA ARG A 442 5.40 -17.94 -1.81
C ARG A 442 5.36 -17.21 -3.14
N ILE A 443 4.68 -16.06 -3.22
CA ILE A 443 4.73 -15.17 -4.39
C ILE A 443 6.16 -14.68 -4.61
N ARG A 444 6.81 -14.19 -3.56
CA ARG A 444 8.17 -13.68 -3.60
C ARG A 444 9.16 -14.75 -4.01
N LYS A 445 9.03 -15.96 -3.49
CA LYS A 445 9.81 -17.13 -3.92
C LYS A 445 9.59 -17.43 -5.40
N MET A 446 8.34 -17.43 -5.87
CA MET A 446 8.02 -17.63 -7.28
C MET A 446 8.52 -16.50 -8.18
N THR A 447 8.65 -15.27 -7.67
CA THR A 447 9.22 -14.13 -8.40
C THR A 447 10.75 -14.03 -8.27
N SER A 448 11.34 -14.55 -7.20
CA SER A 448 12.80 -14.59 -6.98
C SER A 448 13.44 -15.77 -7.68
N ASP A 449 12.73 -16.91 -7.79
CA ASP A 449 13.13 -18.06 -8.61
C ASP A 449 13.12 -17.70 -10.11
N THR A 450 12.51 -16.58 -10.51
CA THR A 450 12.58 -16.03 -11.88
C THR A 450 13.69 -15.00 -12.10
N ALA A 451 14.48 -14.65 -11.09
CA ALA A 451 15.58 -13.67 -11.22
C ALA A 451 16.98 -14.32 -11.34
N LEU A 452 17.09 -15.65 -11.36
CA LEU A 452 18.40 -16.33 -11.45
C LEU A 452 18.46 -17.58 -12.34
N ASP A 453 17.50 -17.78 -13.24
CA ASP A 453 17.53 -18.94 -14.14
C ASP A 453 17.06 -18.61 -15.57
N CYS A 454 17.51 -17.45 -16.08
CA CYS A 454 17.19 -16.94 -17.42
C CYS A 454 17.76 -17.78 -18.59
N GLU A 455 18.40 -18.93 -18.35
CA GLU A 455 19.01 -19.69 -19.46
C GLU A 455 18.67 -21.18 -19.57
N LYS A 456 17.96 -21.85 -18.65
CA LYS A 456 17.83 -23.33 -18.77
C LYS A 456 16.50 -24.00 -18.42
N ARG A 457 15.35 -23.31 -18.44
CA ARG A 457 14.04 -23.99 -18.45
C ARG A 457 13.09 -23.37 -19.45
N LEU A 458 12.80 -24.14 -20.51
CA LEU A 458 11.78 -23.79 -21.49
C LEU A 458 10.40 -23.74 -20.81
N PRO A 459 9.52 -22.81 -21.23
CA PRO A 459 8.27 -22.55 -20.54
C PRO A 459 7.24 -23.68 -20.72
N LYS A 460 6.50 -23.98 -19.64
CA LYS A 460 5.42 -24.99 -19.60
C LYS A 460 4.13 -24.54 -20.30
N ALA A 461 4.04 -23.28 -20.69
CA ALA A 461 2.98 -22.74 -21.53
C ALA A 461 3.63 -22.04 -22.74
N PRO A 462 2.96 -21.99 -23.91
CA PRO A 462 3.55 -21.42 -25.11
C PRO A 462 3.85 -19.93 -24.88
N GLN A 463 5.10 -19.51 -25.07
CA GLN A 463 5.50 -18.12 -24.95
C GLN A 463 5.98 -17.57 -26.28
N LEU A 464 5.44 -16.43 -26.71
CA LEU A 464 5.97 -15.70 -27.86
C LEU A 464 7.39 -15.22 -27.53
N VAL A 465 8.35 -15.66 -28.35
CA VAL A 465 9.76 -15.27 -28.25
C VAL A 465 10.03 -14.04 -29.10
N GLN A 466 9.60 -14.08 -30.37
CA GLN A 466 9.80 -13.00 -31.35
C GLN A 466 8.84 -13.17 -32.53
N SER A 467 8.48 -12.07 -33.20
CA SER A 467 7.84 -12.09 -34.51
C SER A 467 8.86 -11.78 -35.62
N GLU A 468 8.86 -12.55 -36.71
CA GLU A 468 9.77 -12.39 -37.86
C GLU A 468 8.97 -12.56 -39.15
N GLY A 469 8.90 -11.50 -39.98
CA GLY A 469 8.03 -11.47 -41.15
C GLY A 469 6.56 -11.71 -40.75
N ASP A 470 5.88 -12.59 -41.49
CA ASP A 470 4.49 -12.99 -41.21
C ASP A 470 4.39 -14.13 -40.18
N TYR A 471 5.43 -14.38 -39.37
CA TYR A 471 5.45 -15.47 -38.39
C TYR A 471 5.65 -14.96 -36.96
N ASN A 472 5.04 -15.66 -36.01
CA ASN A 472 5.26 -15.59 -34.59
C ASN A 472 6.05 -16.83 -34.15
N ILE A 473 7.24 -16.65 -33.59
CA ILE A 473 8.06 -17.71 -33.03
C ILE A 473 7.67 -17.89 -31.56
N VAL A 474 7.03 -19.00 -31.25
CA VAL A 474 6.56 -19.38 -29.92
C VAL A 474 7.41 -20.54 -29.41
N VAL A 475 7.83 -20.50 -28.16
CA VAL A 475 8.56 -21.59 -27.51
C VAL A 475 7.61 -22.37 -26.60
N TYR A 476 7.62 -23.70 -26.74
CA TYR A 476 6.79 -24.61 -25.95
C TYR A 476 7.45 -25.98 -25.86
N GLY A 477 7.57 -26.55 -24.65
CA GLY A 477 8.34 -27.78 -24.47
C GLY A 477 9.81 -27.58 -24.86
N ASP A 478 10.42 -28.50 -25.62
CA ASP A 478 11.80 -28.43 -26.09
C ASP A 478 11.98 -27.86 -27.51
N LYS A 479 10.94 -27.19 -28.05
CA LYS A 479 10.92 -26.75 -29.45
C LYS A 479 10.45 -25.31 -29.61
N TYR A 480 10.86 -24.74 -30.74
CA TYR A 480 10.42 -23.45 -31.25
C TYR A 480 9.46 -23.67 -32.42
N PHE A 481 8.31 -23.03 -32.33
CA PHE A 481 7.22 -23.09 -33.30
C PHE A 481 7.11 -21.74 -33.98
N ALA A 482 7.48 -21.66 -35.26
CA ALA A 482 7.18 -20.51 -36.08
C ALA A 482 5.80 -20.69 -36.71
N ILE A 483 4.84 -19.89 -36.24
CA ILE A 483 3.42 -19.97 -36.58
C ILE A 483 3.06 -18.73 -37.40
N PRO A 484 2.42 -18.86 -38.58
CA PRO A 484 1.97 -17.71 -39.34
C PRO A 484 1.05 -16.82 -38.50
N GLN A 485 1.26 -15.50 -38.52
CA GLN A 485 0.43 -14.52 -37.82
C GLN A 485 -1.02 -14.50 -38.32
N SER A 486 -1.24 -14.98 -39.54
CA SER A 486 -2.58 -15.19 -40.10
C SER A 486 -3.37 -16.29 -39.40
N PHE A 487 -2.71 -17.14 -38.62
CA PHE A 487 -3.39 -18.10 -37.77
C PHE A 487 -3.77 -17.36 -36.49
N GLY A 488 -5.08 -17.24 -36.24
CA GLY A 488 -5.63 -16.59 -35.05
C GLY A 488 -5.30 -17.35 -33.76
N HIS A 489 -6.23 -17.36 -32.80
CA HIS A 489 -5.97 -18.06 -31.54
C HIS A 489 -5.80 -19.57 -31.78
N LEU A 490 -4.62 -20.10 -31.45
CA LEU A 490 -4.28 -21.52 -31.58
C LEU A 490 -4.04 -22.16 -30.22
N GLU A 491 -4.53 -23.39 -30.05
CA GLU A 491 -4.23 -24.25 -28.91
C GLU A 491 -3.03 -25.15 -29.26
N VAL A 492 -1.91 -24.92 -28.57
CA VAL A 492 -0.60 -25.52 -28.89
C VAL A 492 -0.50 -26.99 -28.45
N ASP A 493 -1.47 -27.50 -27.68
CA ASP A 493 -1.50 -28.87 -27.17
C ASP A 493 -2.29 -29.87 -28.05
N LYS A 494 -2.88 -29.42 -29.16
CA LYS A 494 -3.58 -30.29 -30.12
C LYS A 494 -2.64 -30.82 -31.21
N THR A 495 -2.85 -32.09 -31.58
CA THR A 495 -2.07 -32.87 -32.57
C THR A 495 -2.02 -32.22 -33.97
N ASP A 496 -2.86 -31.22 -34.22
CA ASP A 496 -2.97 -30.48 -35.48
C ASP A 496 -1.83 -29.47 -35.71
N LEU A 497 -1.14 -29.01 -34.65
CA LEU A 497 -0.07 -28.00 -34.79
C LEU A 497 1.25 -28.60 -35.29
N LEU A 498 1.52 -29.86 -34.94
CA LEU A 498 2.73 -30.59 -35.33
C LEU A 498 2.65 -31.17 -36.75
N THR A 499 1.44 -31.31 -37.28
CA THR A 499 1.17 -31.87 -38.62
C THR A 499 0.84 -30.79 -39.65
N ASN A 500 0.66 -29.54 -39.22
CA ASN A 500 0.36 -28.43 -40.12
C ASN A 500 1.59 -28.05 -40.96
N PRO A 501 1.53 -28.16 -42.31
CA PRO A 501 2.67 -27.91 -43.18
C PRO A 501 3.15 -26.45 -43.15
N ASN A 502 2.33 -25.52 -42.64
CA ASN A 502 2.65 -24.10 -42.53
C ASN A 502 3.24 -23.71 -41.15
N VAL A 503 3.35 -24.66 -40.21
CA VAL A 503 4.00 -24.44 -38.92
C VAL A 503 5.42 -25.02 -38.96
N ILE A 504 6.40 -24.17 -38.70
CA ILE A 504 7.80 -24.58 -38.65
C ILE A 504 8.13 -25.00 -37.22
N VAL A 505 8.62 -26.23 -37.05
CA VAL A 505 9.02 -26.75 -35.75
C VAL A 505 10.51 -27.05 -35.75
N GLU A 506 11.24 -26.42 -34.84
CA GLU A 506 12.70 -26.42 -34.83
C GLU A 506 13.25 -26.58 -33.40
N GLY A 507 14.42 -27.21 -33.28
CA GLY A 507 15.03 -27.47 -31.97
C GLY A 507 15.69 -26.24 -31.33
N THR A 508 15.95 -25.19 -32.10
CA THR A 508 16.58 -23.96 -31.61
C THR A 508 15.96 -22.72 -32.23
N PHE A 509 16.01 -21.59 -31.52
CA PHE A 509 15.54 -20.31 -32.04
C PHE A 509 16.25 -19.90 -33.34
N ALA A 510 17.57 -20.10 -33.40
CA ALA A 510 18.37 -19.77 -34.57
C ALA A 510 17.99 -20.60 -35.81
N SER A 511 17.66 -21.89 -35.63
CA SER A 511 17.20 -22.73 -36.75
C SER A 511 15.79 -22.38 -37.22
N ALA A 512 14.87 -22.02 -36.31
CA ALA A 512 13.56 -21.46 -36.66
C ALA A 512 13.68 -20.19 -37.49
N LEU A 513 14.51 -19.24 -37.05
CA LEU A 513 14.72 -17.96 -37.72
C LEU A 513 15.39 -18.14 -39.10
N ALA A 514 16.39 -19.02 -39.20
CA ALA A 514 17.05 -19.33 -40.47
C ALA A 514 16.09 -19.98 -41.48
N ARG A 515 15.17 -20.83 -41.02
CA ARG A 515 14.18 -21.48 -41.88
C ARG A 515 13.11 -20.51 -42.37
N ILE A 516 12.63 -19.62 -41.50
CA ILE A 516 11.74 -18.50 -41.89
C ILE A 516 12.44 -17.65 -42.96
N ARG A 517 13.68 -17.20 -42.70
CA ARG A 517 14.44 -16.36 -43.63
C ARG A 517 14.75 -17.04 -44.96
N LYS A 518 14.93 -18.36 -44.98
CA LYS A 518 15.08 -19.16 -46.21
C LYS A 518 13.75 -19.29 -46.97
N MET A 519 12.62 -19.33 -46.28
CA MET A 519 11.28 -19.35 -46.90
C MET A 519 10.84 -17.98 -47.39
N THR A 520 11.24 -16.91 -46.70
CA THR A 520 10.88 -15.52 -47.03
C THR A 520 11.92 -14.81 -47.89
N GLY A 521 13.07 -15.43 -48.14
CA GLY A 521 14.25 -14.81 -48.73
C GLY A 521 15.02 -15.74 -49.64
N ASP A 522 14.36 -16.24 -50.69
CA ASP A 522 14.96 -16.41 -52.02
C ASP A 522 13.88 -16.56 -53.10
N THR A 523 13.06 -15.51 -53.25
CA THR A 523 12.49 -14.98 -54.50
C THR A 523 11.46 -13.92 -54.13
N ALA A 524 11.82 -12.66 -54.40
CA ALA A 524 10.81 -11.65 -54.71
C ALA A 524 9.97 -12.16 -55.89
N LEU A 525 8.65 -11.95 -55.81
CA LEU A 525 7.58 -12.34 -56.73
C LEU A 525 6.78 -13.58 -56.27
N ASP A 526 5.50 -13.33 -55.99
CA ASP A 526 4.36 -14.26 -56.17
C ASP A 526 3.73 -14.98 -54.96
N TYR A 527 3.51 -14.29 -53.84
CA TYR A 527 2.58 -14.76 -52.79
C TYR A 527 1.43 -13.78 -52.46
N GLU A 528 1.05 -12.93 -53.42
CA GLU A 528 -0.10 -12.03 -53.29
C GLU A 528 -1.46 -12.66 -53.70
N ARG A 529 -1.56 -13.98 -53.88
CA ARG A 529 -2.82 -14.63 -54.25
C ARG A 529 -3.13 -15.86 -53.39
N LYS A 530 -4.24 -15.73 -52.65
CA LYS A 530 -5.05 -16.76 -51.96
C LYS A 530 -4.85 -16.91 -50.44
N LEU A 531 -5.26 -15.90 -49.69
CA LEU A 531 -5.92 -16.10 -48.40
C LEU A 531 -7.14 -15.16 -48.32
N PRO A 532 -8.31 -15.60 -47.83
CA PRO A 532 -9.50 -14.75 -47.74
C PRO A 532 -9.25 -13.63 -46.72
N LYS A 533 -9.36 -12.37 -47.15
CA LYS A 533 -9.33 -11.22 -46.24
C LYS A 533 -10.54 -11.32 -45.31
N ALA A 534 -10.32 -11.27 -44.00
CA ALA A 534 -11.41 -11.20 -43.03
C ALA A 534 -12.40 -10.07 -43.41
N PRO A 535 -13.71 -10.20 -43.12
CA PRO A 535 -14.68 -9.19 -43.49
C PRO A 535 -14.30 -7.83 -42.90
N GLN A 536 -14.19 -6.80 -43.74
CA GLN A 536 -13.83 -5.45 -43.30
C GLN A 536 -15.02 -4.52 -43.46
N LEU A 537 -15.42 -3.84 -42.39
CA LEU A 537 -16.38 -2.74 -42.49
C LEU A 537 -15.73 -1.62 -43.31
N VAL A 538 -16.35 -1.32 -44.46
CA VAL A 538 -15.90 -0.25 -45.35
C VAL A 538 -16.47 1.07 -44.88
N LEU A 539 -17.79 1.14 -44.69
CA LEU A 539 -18.51 2.32 -44.22
C LEU A 539 -19.94 1.97 -43.77
N SER A 540 -20.64 2.94 -43.19
CA SER A 540 -22.06 2.86 -42.88
C SER A 540 -22.84 3.94 -43.66
N GLU A 541 -23.95 3.56 -44.30
CA GLU A 541 -24.79 4.45 -45.11
C GLU A 541 -26.27 4.20 -44.76
N GLY A 542 -26.93 5.20 -44.16
CA GLY A 542 -28.28 5.03 -43.62
C GLY A 542 -28.35 3.93 -42.55
N ASP A 543 -29.38 3.07 -42.63
CA ASP A 543 -29.56 1.93 -41.71
C ASP A 543 -28.72 0.70 -42.10
N TYR A 544 -27.63 0.87 -42.88
CA TYR A 544 -26.82 -0.21 -43.42
C TYR A 544 -25.33 -0.06 -43.08
N ASN A 545 -24.69 -1.19 -42.81
CA ASN A 545 -23.23 -1.35 -42.79
C ASN A 545 -22.79 -2.02 -44.09
N ILE A 546 -21.78 -1.48 -44.76
CA ILE A 546 -21.20 -2.06 -45.97
C ILE A 546 -19.89 -2.74 -45.62
N VAL A 547 -19.82 -4.04 -45.83
CA VAL A 547 -18.68 -4.89 -45.49
C VAL A 547 -18.07 -5.46 -46.77
N ALA A 548 -16.76 -5.36 -46.91
CA ALA A 548 -16.01 -6.01 -48.00
C ALA A 548 -15.51 -7.37 -47.52
N TYR A 549 -15.81 -8.42 -48.29
CA TYR A 549 -15.33 -9.78 -48.01
C TYR A 549 -15.15 -10.55 -49.33
N GLY A 550 -13.97 -11.14 -49.52
CA GLY A 550 -13.59 -11.73 -50.80
C GLY A 550 -13.52 -10.68 -51.92
N ASP A 551 -14.20 -10.95 -53.04
CA ASP A 551 -14.32 -10.07 -54.21
C ASP A 551 -15.66 -9.31 -54.26
N ARG A 552 -16.38 -9.21 -53.12
CA ARG A 552 -17.71 -8.63 -53.04
C ARG A 552 -17.88 -7.67 -51.87
N HIS A 553 -18.89 -6.83 -52.01
CA HIS A 553 -19.38 -5.88 -51.03
C HIS A 553 -20.80 -6.27 -50.59
N PHE A 554 -21.02 -6.23 -49.28
CA PHE A 554 -22.26 -6.66 -48.62
C PHE A 554 -22.85 -5.47 -47.87
N GLY A 555 -24.02 -5.00 -48.29
CA GLY A 555 -24.85 -4.05 -47.56
C GLY A 555 -25.76 -4.76 -46.58
N ILE A 556 -25.44 -4.68 -45.29
CA ILE A 556 -26.11 -5.38 -44.20
C ILE A 556 -26.91 -4.38 -43.35
N PRO A 557 -28.25 -4.50 -43.25
CA PRO A 557 -29.04 -3.58 -42.46
C PRO A 557 -28.84 -3.80 -40.96
N HIS A 558 -28.72 -2.71 -40.19
CA HIS A 558 -28.42 -2.73 -38.74
C HIS A 558 -29.41 -3.57 -37.93
N ARG A 559 -30.68 -3.62 -38.36
CA ARG A 559 -31.74 -4.38 -37.69
C ARG A 559 -31.50 -5.88 -37.60
N LEU A 560 -30.61 -6.44 -38.43
CA LEU A 560 -30.31 -7.87 -38.41
C LEU A 560 -29.33 -8.25 -37.28
N GLY A 561 -28.77 -7.27 -36.57
CA GLY A 561 -27.78 -7.53 -35.52
C GLY A 561 -26.46 -8.11 -36.06
N PRO A 562 -25.62 -8.71 -35.20
CA PRO A 562 -24.32 -9.25 -35.60
C PRO A 562 -24.49 -10.47 -36.51
N LEU A 563 -23.88 -10.43 -37.70
CA LEU A 563 -23.92 -11.49 -38.71
C LEU A 563 -22.50 -11.91 -39.10
N GLU A 564 -22.28 -13.23 -39.20
CA GLU A 564 -21.02 -13.82 -39.66
C GLU A 564 -21.02 -13.93 -41.20
N VAL A 565 -20.40 -12.97 -41.87
CA VAL A 565 -20.38 -12.81 -43.34
C VAL A 565 -19.66 -13.99 -44.05
N ASP A 566 -18.80 -14.70 -43.33
CA ASP A 566 -18.03 -15.84 -43.81
C ASP A 566 -18.72 -17.21 -43.60
N LYS A 567 -19.77 -17.27 -42.78
CA LYS A 567 -20.47 -18.54 -42.44
C LYS A 567 -21.95 -18.60 -42.82
N ALA A 568 -22.56 -17.48 -43.22
CA ALA A 568 -23.97 -17.42 -43.62
C ALA A 568 -24.15 -17.26 -45.14
N ASP A 569 -25.13 -17.95 -45.74
CA ASP A 569 -25.55 -17.68 -47.12
C ASP A 569 -26.42 -16.42 -47.17
N LEU A 570 -25.74 -15.27 -47.11
CA LEU A 570 -26.35 -13.94 -47.07
C LEU A 570 -27.13 -13.59 -48.34
N SER A 571 -26.98 -14.36 -49.43
CA SER A 571 -27.75 -14.16 -50.66
C SER A 571 -29.24 -14.49 -50.50
N SER A 572 -29.57 -15.28 -49.48
CA SER A 572 -30.93 -15.70 -49.13
C SER A 572 -31.62 -14.78 -48.10
N VAL A 573 -30.89 -13.86 -47.48
CA VAL A 573 -31.41 -12.97 -46.44
C VAL A 573 -32.07 -11.76 -47.08
N SER A 574 -33.37 -11.58 -46.85
CA SER A 574 -34.09 -10.43 -47.41
C SER A 574 -33.47 -9.12 -46.92
N ASP A 575 -33.39 -8.14 -47.81
CA ASP A 575 -32.80 -6.81 -47.57
C ASP A 575 -31.28 -6.74 -47.46
N VAL A 576 -30.53 -7.84 -47.54
CA VAL A 576 -29.07 -7.80 -47.73
C VAL A 576 -28.75 -7.55 -49.20
N VAL A 577 -27.91 -6.56 -49.48
CA VAL A 577 -27.49 -6.21 -50.84
C VAL A 577 -26.09 -6.74 -51.08
N ILE A 578 -25.87 -7.47 -52.16
CA ILE A 578 -24.56 -8.03 -52.50
C ILE A 578 -24.21 -7.61 -53.93
N GLU A 579 -23.07 -6.94 -54.10
CA GLU A 579 -22.53 -6.57 -55.41
C GLU A 579 -21.01 -6.76 -55.42
N SER A 580 -20.41 -6.82 -56.61
CA SER A 580 -18.94 -6.86 -56.74
C SER A 580 -18.30 -5.51 -56.41
N GLU A 581 -18.95 -4.40 -56.79
CA GLU A 581 -18.43 -3.04 -56.64
C GLU A 581 -19.17 -2.25 -55.55
N LEU A 582 -18.42 -1.46 -54.77
CA LEU A 582 -18.96 -0.64 -53.66
C LEU A 582 -20.05 0.34 -54.12
N GLU A 583 -19.84 1.01 -55.25
CA GLU A 583 -20.81 1.98 -55.79
C GLU A 583 -22.13 1.34 -56.19
N ALA A 584 -22.11 0.07 -56.62
CA ALA A 584 -23.32 -0.67 -56.96
C ALA A 584 -24.15 -1.02 -55.71
N VAL A 585 -23.49 -1.40 -54.61
CA VAL A 585 -24.14 -1.61 -53.30
C VAL A 585 -24.80 -0.32 -52.82
N LEU A 586 -24.07 0.80 -52.86
CA LEU A 586 -24.56 2.11 -52.44
C LEU A 586 -25.77 2.57 -53.27
N ALA A 587 -25.73 2.38 -54.60
CA ALA A 587 -26.84 2.72 -55.48
C ALA A 587 -28.11 1.91 -55.17
N ARG A 588 -27.98 0.59 -54.88
CA ARG A 588 -29.12 -0.26 -54.49
C ARG A 588 -29.67 0.10 -53.11
N ILE A 589 -28.82 0.35 -52.11
CA ILE A 589 -29.26 0.79 -50.77
C ILE A 589 -30.03 2.11 -50.87
N ARG A 590 -29.50 3.10 -51.59
CA ARG A 590 -30.18 4.40 -51.79
C ARG A 590 -31.51 4.27 -52.53
N LYS A 591 -31.62 3.34 -53.49
CA LYS A 591 -32.89 3.03 -54.19
C LYS A 591 -33.91 2.36 -53.26
N LEU A 592 -33.46 1.45 -52.38
CA LEU A 592 -34.31 0.80 -51.37
C LEU A 592 -34.81 1.79 -50.31
N GLY A 593 -33.98 2.76 -49.92
CA GLY A 593 -34.38 3.87 -49.03
C GLY A 593 -35.49 4.73 -49.64
N ARG A 594 -35.35 5.15 -50.91
CA ARG A 594 -36.38 5.96 -51.61
C ARG A 594 -37.71 5.22 -51.84
N LEU A 595 -37.68 3.90 -52.04
CA LEU A 595 -38.91 3.10 -52.20
C LEU A 595 -39.70 2.96 -50.89
N ARG A 596 -39.03 2.99 -49.73
CA ARG A 596 -39.66 2.99 -48.40
C ARG A 596 -40.28 4.34 -48.03
N GLU A 597 -39.74 5.46 -48.52
CA GLU A 597 -40.35 6.80 -48.33
C GLU A 597 -41.63 7.02 -49.16
N ILE A 598 -41.86 6.26 -50.23
CA ILE A 598 -43.06 6.36 -51.09
C ILE A 598 -44.17 5.37 -50.66
N SER A 599 -43.85 4.40 -49.79
CA SER A 599 -44.78 3.36 -49.29
C SER A 599 -45.08 3.45 -47.79
N GLY A 600 -44.68 4.55 -47.14
CA GLY A 600 -44.98 4.89 -45.75
C GLY A 600 -46.10 5.91 -45.61
#